data_AF-A0A2K0SZS5-F1
#
_entry.id   AF-A0A2K0SZS5-F1
#
_cell.length_a   1.000
_cell.length_b   1.000
_cell.length_c   1.000
_cell.angle_alpha   90.00
_cell.angle_beta   90.00
_cell.angle_gamma   90.00
#
_symmetry.space_group_name_H-M   'P 1'
#
loop_
_entity.id
_entity.type
_entity.pdbx_description
1 polymer ?
#
loop_
_entity_poly.entity_id
_entity_poly.type
_entity_poly.pdbx_seq_one_letter_code
_entity_poly.pdbx_strand_id
1 'polypeptide(L)'
;MSSSPIPGASSGSSTDVEKQYQEQYLKQQDAAADVEKSPSQQQQQGASTEPDFGPPPNGGLAAWMVVLGGFCTVFASFGWINCIGIFQDYYQSHQLKAYSPSTVAWIPSVESFMLFFGGPLVGYMTDQLGPRIPILIGTFLHVFGLMMTSISKEYYQILLSQSICSALGCSFLFYAPIAALGTWFRAHRALAFGIVTAGSSIGGVVLPIMVERLVVRIGFGWAMRSTALLFLGLLVIGNLTVKSRLPPPGRKFNFMDFVTPFAERPFLLLTASAFIFYLGAFLPFTFIIVTS
;
A
#
# COMPACT_ATOMS: atom_id res chain seq x y z
N MET A 1 51.58 22.31 -63.93
CA MET A 1 50.13 22.09 -63.77
C MET A 1 49.93 21.08 -62.64
N SER A 2 49.03 21.46 -61.73
CA SER A 2 48.81 20.92 -60.38
C SER A 2 48.44 19.42 -60.34
N SER A 3 48.97 18.71 -59.34
CA SER A 3 48.27 17.59 -58.69
C SER A 3 48.28 17.86 -57.18
N SER A 4 47.10 17.80 -56.56
CA SER A 4 46.90 18.06 -55.13
C SER A 4 46.59 16.74 -54.41
N PRO A 5 47.28 16.41 -53.29
CA PRO A 5 46.84 15.37 -52.38
C PRO A 5 46.09 15.95 -51.17
N ILE A 6 45.14 15.16 -50.67
CA ILE A 6 44.25 15.41 -49.53
C ILE A 6 45.04 15.38 -48.20
N PRO A 7 44.84 16.33 -47.26
CA PRO A 7 45.45 16.26 -45.93
C PRO A 7 44.77 15.21 -45.03
N GLY A 8 45.62 14.39 -44.40
CA GLY A 8 45.25 13.22 -43.62
C GLY A 8 44.48 13.51 -42.33
N ALA A 9 43.68 12.51 -41.96
CA ALA A 9 43.07 12.37 -40.64
C ALA A 9 44.15 12.26 -39.57
N SER A 10 44.14 13.15 -38.59
CA SER A 10 44.91 13.00 -37.36
C SER A 10 44.23 11.95 -36.47
N SER A 11 44.98 10.91 -36.16
CA SER A 11 44.64 9.85 -35.21
C SER A 11 44.59 10.41 -33.78
N GLY A 12 43.41 10.83 -33.32
CA GLY A 12 43.14 10.91 -31.88
C GLY A 12 43.15 9.48 -31.32
N SER A 13 44.01 9.20 -30.34
CA SER A 13 44.11 7.85 -29.78
C SER A 13 42.76 7.47 -29.16
N SER A 14 42.28 6.24 -29.41
CA SER A 14 41.02 5.74 -28.85
C SER A 14 40.96 5.87 -27.31
N THR A 15 42.12 5.93 -26.67
CA THR A 15 42.34 6.14 -25.23
C THR A 15 41.95 7.55 -24.74
N ASP A 16 42.09 8.58 -25.56
CA ASP A 16 41.80 9.96 -25.15
C ASP A 16 40.30 10.25 -25.21
N VAL A 17 39.62 9.65 -26.19
CA VAL A 17 38.15 9.69 -26.31
C VAL A 17 37.51 8.94 -25.13
N GLU A 18 38.02 7.76 -24.77
CA GLU A 18 37.52 6.97 -23.64
C GLU A 18 37.64 7.71 -22.30
N LYS A 19 38.79 8.37 -22.06
CA LYS A 19 39.00 9.19 -20.85
C LYS A 19 38.02 10.36 -20.78
N GLN A 20 37.75 10.99 -21.91
CA GLN A 20 36.82 12.11 -22.00
C GLN A 20 35.38 11.66 -21.73
N TYR A 21 34.98 10.47 -22.22
CA TYR A 21 33.72 9.83 -21.85
C TYR A 21 33.64 9.48 -20.36
N GLN A 22 34.71 8.94 -19.78
CA GLN A 22 34.76 8.58 -18.36
C GLN A 22 34.62 9.80 -17.44
N GLU A 23 35.32 10.91 -17.75
CA GLU A 23 35.21 12.16 -16.99
C GLU A 23 33.82 12.78 -17.11
N GLN A 24 33.19 12.67 -18.28
CA GLN A 24 31.84 13.17 -18.51
C GLN A 24 30.79 12.31 -17.79
N TYR A 25 31.01 11.00 -17.71
CA TYR A 25 30.19 10.07 -16.92
C TYR A 25 30.29 10.36 -15.42
N LEU A 26 31.50 10.59 -14.90
CA LEU A 26 31.73 10.92 -13.49
C LEU A 26 31.09 12.26 -13.11
N LYS A 27 31.23 13.29 -13.95
CA LYS A 27 30.55 14.58 -13.75
C LYS A 27 29.03 14.47 -13.77
N GLN A 28 28.48 13.59 -14.59
CA GLN A 28 27.04 13.35 -14.64
C GLN A 28 26.55 12.55 -13.42
N GLN A 29 27.40 11.70 -12.83
CA GLN A 29 27.13 10.96 -11.60
C GLN A 29 27.21 11.86 -10.36
N ASP A 30 28.18 12.77 -10.29
CA ASP A 30 28.29 13.79 -9.24
C ASP A 30 27.12 14.78 -9.30
N ALA A 31 26.74 15.23 -10.50
CA ALA A 31 25.57 16.08 -10.69
C ALA A 31 24.26 15.37 -10.33
N ALA A 32 24.14 14.06 -10.58
CA ALA A 32 22.99 13.27 -10.15
C ALA A 32 22.95 13.07 -8.62
N ALA A 33 24.12 12.91 -7.98
CA ALA A 33 24.24 12.81 -6.52
C ALA A 33 23.88 14.13 -5.79
N ASP A 34 24.15 15.28 -6.41
CA ASP A 34 23.75 16.59 -5.88
C ASP A 34 22.27 16.91 -6.11
N VAL A 35 21.63 16.36 -7.16
CA VAL A 35 20.19 16.51 -7.42
C VAL A 35 19.35 15.55 -6.55
N GLU A 36 19.90 14.41 -6.12
CA GLU A 36 19.22 13.47 -5.21
C GLU A 36 19.23 13.94 -3.73
N LYS A 37 19.95 15.02 -3.41
CA LYS A 37 19.73 15.76 -2.16
C LYS A 37 18.48 16.64 -2.28
N SER A 38 17.33 15.99 -2.19
CA SER A 38 16.07 16.67 -1.85
C SER A 38 16.24 17.40 -0.49
N PRO A 39 15.62 18.58 -0.26
CA PRO A 39 15.85 19.42 0.93
C PRO A 39 15.45 18.76 2.27
N SER A 40 14.92 17.54 2.24
CA SER A 40 14.49 16.77 3.40
C SER A 40 15.64 16.25 4.29
N GLN A 41 16.91 16.48 3.94
CA GLN A 41 18.07 16.11 4.77
C GLN A 41 18.59 17.22 5.71
N GLN A 42 18.02 18.44 5.71
CA GLN A 42 18.52 19.54 6.56
C GLN A 42 17.62 19.93 7.76
N GLN A 43 16.53 19.21 8.04
CA GLN A 43 15.57 19.64 9.08
C GLN A 43 15.38 18.68 10.27
N GLN A 44 16.44 17.97 10.67
CA GLN A 44 16.44 17.18 11.92
C GLN A 44 17.74 17.33 12.74
N GLN A 45 18.28 18.55 12.81
CA GLN A 45 19.15 18.96 13.93
C GLN A 45 18.36 19.85 14.89
N GLY A 46 17.33 19.26 15.48
CA GLY A 46 16.74 19.73 16.74
C GLY A 46 17.04 18.65 17.78
N ALA A 47 17.87 18.97 18.76
CA ALA A 47 18.27 18.05 19.83
C ALA A 47 17.05 17.65 20.68
N SER A 48 16.40 16.55 20.32
CA SER A 48 15.63 15.72 21.26
C SER A 48 16.50 14.54 21.64
N THR A 49 16.71 14.34 22.94
CA THR A 49 17.37 13.18 23.53
C THR A 49 16.53 11.93 23.27
N GLU A 50 16.47 11.48 22.02
CA GLU A 50 15.95 10.16 21.67
C GLU A 50 17.01 9.11 22.04
N PRO A 51 16.62 7.94 22.56
CA PRO A 51 17.56 6.85 22.75
C PRO A 51 18.18 6.50 21.40
N ASP A 52 19.51 6.50 21.30
CA ASP A 52 20.21 6.05 20.10
C ASP A 52 20.01 4.54 19.95
N PHE A 53 19.02 4.15 19.15
CA PHE A 53 18.75 2.74 18.85
C PHE A 53 19.74 2.15 17.84
N GLY A 54 20.71 2.94 17.34
CA GLY A 54 21.62 2.56 16.26
C GLY A 54 20.97 2.63 14.86
N PRO A 55 21.73 2.38 13.79
CA PRO A 55 21.18 2.33 12.44
C PRO A 55 20.20 1.16 12.27
N PRO A 56 19.20 1.26 11.38
CA PRO A 56 18.30 0.14 11.08
C PRO A 56 19.12 -1.11 10.71
N PRO A 57 18.80 -2.28 11.30
CA PRO A 57 19.62 -3.48 11.12
C PRO A 57 19.63 -4.00 9.68
N ASN A 58 18.76 -3.48 8.80
CA ASN A 58 18.69 -3.83 7.38
C ASN A 58 18.59 -5.34 7.12
N GLY A 59 17.97 -6.09 8.05
CA GLY A 59 17.90 -7.54 8.01
C GLY A 59 17.73 -8.18 9.40
N GLY A 60 18.06 -9.48 9.47
CA GLY A 60 17.84 -10.31 10.66
C GLY A 60 16.48 -11.00 10.68
N LEU A 61 16.39 -12.10 11.42
CA LEU A 61 15.19 -12.94 11.49
C LEU A 61 13.94 -12.16 11.92
N ALA A 62 14.09 -11.22 12.88
CA ALA A 62 13.00 -10.36 13.32
C ALA A 62 12.49 -9.44 12.19
N ALA A 63 13.39 -8.80 11.42
CA ALA A 63 12.99 -7.91 10.34
C ALA A 63 12.29 -8.66 9.19
N TRP A 64 12.78 -9.85 8.83
CA TRP A 64 12.14 -10.70 7.83
C TRP A 64 10.82 -11.31 8.30
N MET A 65 10.65 -11.56 9.60
CA MET A 65 9.35 -11.90 10.16
C MET A 65 8.35 -10.74 10.01
N VAL A 66 8.76 -9.48 10.21
CA VAL A 66 7.89 -8.33 9.93
C VAL A 66 7.49 -8.26 8.46
N VAL A 67 8.41 -8.59 7.53
CA VAL A 67 8.09 -8.68 6.09
C VAL A 67 7.03 -9.75 5.82
N LEU A 68 7.19 -10.95 6.40
CA LEU A 68 6.20 -12.03 6.29
C LEU A 68 4.84 -11.61 6.86
N GLY A 69 4.83 -10.99 8.04
CA GLY A 69 3.62 -10.46 8.66
C GLY A 69 2.93 -9.42 7.81
N GLY A 70 3.68 -8.44 7.30
CA GLY A 70 3.20 -7.41 6.39
C GLY A 70 2.64 -8.00 5.09
N PHE A 71 3.30 -9.02 4.53
CA PHE A 71 2.77 -9.76 3.39
C PHE A 71 1.40 -10.37 3.69
N CYS A 72 1.25 -11.06 4.82
CA CYS A 72 -0.02 -11.67 5.22
C CYS A 72 -1.14 -10.65 5.43
N THR A 73 -0.85 -9.51 6.07
CA THR A 73 -1.85 -8.46 6.30
C THR A 73 -2.23 -7.74 5.00
N VAL A 74 -1.28 -7.50 4.10
CA VAL A 74 -1.55 -6.86 2.79
C VAL A 74 -2.28 -7.81 1.84
N PHE A 75 -1.97 -9.11 1.88
CA PHE A 75 -2.73 -10.15 1.19
C PHE A 75 -4.20 -10.17 1.64
N ALA A 76 -4.44 -10.15 2.96
CA ALA A 76 -5.81 -10.18 3.49
C ALA A 76 -6.58 -8.86 3.29
N SER A 77 -5.90 -7.72 3.23
CA SER A 77 -6.54 -6.40 3.05
C SER A 77 -6.71 -6.04 1.57
N PHE A 78 -5.66 -5.60 0.89
CA PHE A 78 -5.74 -5.20 -0.51
C PHE A 78 -6.12 -6.36 -1.44
N GLY A 79 -5.68 -7.58 -1.15
CA GLY A 79 -6.10 -8.76 -1.91
C GLY A 79 -7.61 -8.99 -1.83
N TRP A 80 -8.22 -8.72 -0.66
CA TRP A 80 -9.68 -8.78 -0.49
C TRP A 80 -10.41 -7.73 -1.32
N ILE A 81 -9.90 -6.49 -1.33
CA ILE A 81 -10.48 -5.37 -2.10
C ILE A 81 -10.50 -5.67 -3.61
N ASN A 82 -9.54 -6.44 -4.11
CA ASN A 82 -9.54 -6.87 -5.52
C ASN A 82 -10.69 -7.84 -5.87
N CYS A 83 -11.42 -8.39 -4.89
CA CYS A 83 -12.61 -9.23 -5.11
C CYS A 83 -13.88 -8.43 -5.44
N ILE A 84 -13.80 -7.09 -5.47
CA ILE A 84 -14.92 -6.17 -5.75
C ILE A 84 -15.76 -6.60 -6.96
N GLY A 85 -15.13 -7.01 -8.07
CA GLY A 85 -15.85 -7.40 -9.29
C GLY A 85 -16.72 -8.64 -9.11
N ILE A 86 -16.22 -9.65 -8.38
CA ILE A 86 -16.96 -10.88 -8.07
C ILE A 86 -18.16 -10.58 -7.18
N PHE A 87 -17.97 -9.73 -6.16
CA PHE A 87 -19.07 -9.34 -5.28
C PHE A 87 -20.11 -8.49 -5.98
N GLN A 88 -19.70 -7.56 -6.84
CA GLN A 88 -20.64 -6.75 -7.60
C GLN A 88 -21.52 -7.61 -8.51
N ASP A 89 -20.93 -8.53 -9.28
CA ASP A 89 -21.67 -9.45 -10.13
C ASP A 89 -22.59 -10.37 -9.30
N TYR A 90 -22.08 -10.95 -8.21
CA TYR A 90 -22.86 -11.82 -7.34
C TYR A 90 -24.06 -11.10 -6.73
N TYR A 91 -23.88 -9.88 -6.24
CA TYR A 91 -24.97 -9.11 -5.63
C TYR A 91 -26.04 -8.71 -6.64
N GLN A 92 -25.65 -8.29 -7.85
CA GLN A 92 -26.58 -7.98 -8.93
C GLN A 92 -27.36 -9.22 -9.41
N SER A 93 -26.71 -10.39 -9.39
CA SER A 93 -27.29 -11.66 -9.83
C SER A 93 -27.94 -12.49 -8.73
N HIS A 94 -27.96 -12.02 -7.46
CA HIS A 94 -28.55 -12.74 -6.33
C HIS A 94 -29.28 -11.80 -5.35
N GLN A 95 -28.62 -11.39 -4.26
CA GLN A 95 -29.26 -10.76 -3.10
C GLN A 95 -29.87 -9.39 -3.42
N LEU A 96 -29.28 -8.66 -4.36
CA LEU A 96 -29.62 -7.28 -4.68
C LEU A 96 -30.19 -7.13 -6.10
N LYS A 97 -30.74 -8.20 -6.69
CA LYS A 97 -31.38 -8.19 -8.03
C LYS A 97 -32.41 -7.07 -8.24
N ALA A 98 -33.10 -6.68 -7.17
CA ALA A 98 -34.14 -5.66 -7.21
C ALA A 98 -33.58 -4.22 -7.28
N TYR A 99 -32.28 -4.03 -6.99
CA TYR A 99 -31.63 -2.73 -7.01
C TYR A 99 -30.99 -2.46 -8.37
N SER A 100 -30.86 -1.18 -8.73
CA SER A 100 -30.16 -0.81 -9.95
C SER A 100 -28.65 -1.14 -9.83
N PRO A 101 -27.98 -1.44 -10.95
CA PRO A 101 -26.53 -1.64 -10.97
C PRO A 101 -25.74 -0.48 -10.34
N SER A 102 -26.21 0.76 -10.53
CA SER A 102 -25.60 1.95 -9.93
C SER A 102 -25.73 2.01 -8.41
N THR A 103 -26.84 1.54 -7.84
CA THR A 103 -26.99 1.43 -6.38
C THR A 103 -26.06 0.36 -5.82
N VAL A 104 -25.95 -0.80 -6.48
CA VAL A 104 -25.06 -1.87 -6.02
C VAL A 104 -23.59 -1.45 -6.09
N ALA A 105 -23.20 -0.66 -7.10
CA ALA A 105 -21.83 -0.16 -7.25
C ALA A 105 -21.34 0.75 -6.09
N TRP A 106 -22.25 1.28 -5.25
CA TRP A 106 -21.85 2.00 -4.04
C TRP A 106 -21.14 1.10 -3.02
N ILE A 107 -21.46 -0.20 -2.97
CA ILE A 107 -20.83 -1.15 -2.04
C ILE A 107 -19.31 -1.19 -2.25
N PRO A 108 -18.80 -1.56 -3.44
CA PRO A 108 -17.36 -1.58 -3.67
C PRO A 108 -16.71 -0.19 -3.70
N SER A 109 -17.45 0.84 -4.08
CA SER A 109 -16.96 2.23 -4.07
C SER A 109 -16.68 2.72 -2.64
N VAL A 110 -17.62 2.47 -1.72
CA VAL A 110 -17.45 2.80 -0.29
C VAL A 110 -16.37 1.92 0.34
N GLU A 111 -16.28 0.65 -0.06
CA GLU A 111 -15.24 -0.27 0.41
C GLU A 111 -13.84 0.26 0.08
N SER A 112 -13.61 0.67 -1.18
CA SER A 112 -12.36 1.29 -1.61
C SER A 112 -12.10 2.63 -0.92
N PHE A 113 -13.13 3.46 -0.75
CA PHE A 113 -13.01 4.74 -0.04
C PHE A 113 -12.58 4.53 1.42
N MET A 114 -13.24 3.62 2.14
CA MET A 114 -12.96 3.33 3.55
C MET A 114 -11.56 2.78 3.79
N LEU A 115 -11.02 2.00 2.85
CA LEU A 115 -9.64 1.51 2.90
C LEU A 115 -8.63 2.66 3.04
N PHE A 116 -8.79 3.74 2.27
CA PHE A 116 -7.89 4.88 2.30
C PHE A 116 -8.28 5.93 3.36
N PHE A 117 -9.58 6.06 3.65
CA PHE A 117 -10.11 7.02 4.62
C PHE A 117 -9.49 6.87 6.02
N GLY A 118 -9.23 5.63 6.45
CA GLY A 118 -8.61 5.35 7.75
C GLY A 118 -7.13 5.72 7.87
N GLY A 119 -6.45 6.08 6.77
CA GLY A 119 -4.99 6.27 6.75
C GLY A 119 -4.44 7.22 7.81
N PRO A 120 -4.93 8.47 7.94
CA PRO A 120 -4.45 9.41 8.95
C PRO A 120 -4.66 8.90 10.38
N LEU A 121 -5.83 8.31 10.67
CA LEU A 121 -6.15 7.74 11.97
C LEU A 121 -5.19 6.60 12.32
N VAL A 122 -5.00 5.65 11.38
CA VAL A 122 -4.13 4.50 11.58
C VAL A 122 -2.67 4.90 11.72
N GLY A 123 -2.21 5.87 10.93
CA GLY A 123 -0.85 6.42 11.03
C GLY A 123 -0.58 6.96 12.42
N TYR A 124 -1.45 7.85 12.91
CA TYR A 124 -1.36 8.39 14.27
C TYR A 124 -1.41 7.29 15.34
N MET A 125 -2.33 6.34 15.23
CA MET A 125 -2.40 5.24 16.20
C MET A 125 -1.13 4.37 16.17
N THR A 126 -0.55 4.15 14.99
CA THR A 126 0.68 3.36 14.82
C THR A 126 1.88 4.07 15.43
N ASP A 127 1.97 5.38 15.25
CA ASP A 127 3.04 6.19 15.81
C ASP A 127 2.97 6.22 17.35
N GLN A 128 1.76 6.22 17.93
CA GLN A 128 1.54 6.46 19.37
C GLN A 128 1.37 5.18 20.21
N LEU A 129 0.80 4.14 19.64
CA LEU A 129 0.51 2.88 20.32
C LEU A 129 1.39 1.74 19.79
N GLY A 130 2.21 2.02 18.77
CA GLY A 130 2.89 1.01 17.98
C GLY A 130 1.94 0.27 17.02
N PRO A 131 2.48 -0.53 16.09
CA PRO A 131 1.71 -1.16 15.01
C PRO A 131 0.84 -2.34 15.46
N ARG A 132 1.10 -2.91 16.65
CA ARG A 132 0.40 -4.11 17.12
C ARG A 132 -1.07 -3.84 17.46
N ILE A 133 -1.36 -2.74 18.15
CA ILE A 133 -2.73 -2.40 18.56
C ILE A 133 -3.61 -2.11 17.32
N PRO A 134 -3.16 -1.29 16.35
CA PRO A 134 -3.88 -1.12 15.10
C PRO A 134 -4.13 -2.42 14.36
N ILE A 135 -3.13 -3.31 14.24
CA ILE A 135 -3.30 -4.59 13.53
C ILE A 135 -4.33 -5.48 14.24
N LEU A 136 -4.35 -5.50 15.58
CA LEU A 136 -5.33 -6.27 16.36
C LEU A 136 -6.76 -5.73 16.14
N ILE A 137 -6.94 -4.41 16.19
CA ILE A 137 -8.22 -3.75 15.90
C ILE A 137 -8.65 -4.05 14.46
N GLY A 138 -7.74 -3.90 13.50
CA GLY A 138 -7.98 -4.18 12.09
C GLY A 138 -8.37 -5.64 11.84
N THR A 139 -7.71 -6.57 12.52
CA THR A 139 -8.02 -8.01 12.46
C THR A 139 -9.42 -8.29 12.94
N PHE A 140 -9.80 -7.74 14.10
CA PHE A 140 -11.14 -7.91 14.64
C PHE A 140 -12.19 -7.31 13.69
N LEU A 141 -12.04 -6.05 13.27
CA LEU A 141 -13.00 -5.37 12.40
C LEU A 141 -13.15 -6.08 11.05
N HIS A 142 -12.04 -6.51 10.44
CA HIS A 142 -12.07 -7.18 9.15
C HIS A 142 -12.79 -8.54 9.24
N VAL A 143 -12.37 -9.40 10.18
CA VAL A 143 -12.98 -10.73 10.36
C VAL A 143 -14.44 -10.60 10.79
N PHE A 144 -14.75 -9.70 11.73
CA PHE A 144 -16.11 -9.45 12.18
C PHE A 144 -17.00 -8.94 11.03
N GLY A 145 -16.51 -7.98 10.25
CA GLY A 145 -17.20 -7.45 9.08
C GLY A 145 -17.57 -8.55 8.10
N LEU A 146 -16.63 -9.41 7.72
CA LEU A 146 -16.88 -10.54 6.82
C LEU A 146 -17.85 -11.58 7.41
N MET A 147 -17.74 -11.88 8.71
CA MET A 147 -18.67 -12.76 9.40
C MET A 147 -20.09 -12.19 9.38
N MET A 148 -20.25 -10.88 9.57
CA MET A 148 -21.54 -10.22 9.47
C MET A 148 -22.06 -10.17 8.03
N THR A 149 -21.19 -9.92 7.04
CA THR A 149 -21.57 -10.01 5.62
C THR A 149 -22.09 -11.39 5.26
N SER A 150 -21.57 -12.46 5.87
CA SER A 150 -22.03 -13.83 5.63
C SER A 150 -23.50 -14.11 5.94
N ILE A 151 -24.10 -13.30 6.83
CA ILE A 151 -25.51 -13.43 7.25
C ILE A 151 -26.39 -12.28 6.73
N SER A 152 -25.78 -11.27 6.12
CA SER A 152 -26.48 -10.11 5.54
C SER A 152 -27.36 -10.54 4.37
N LYS A 153 -28.57 -9.99 4.30
CA LYS A 153 -29.53 -10.21 3.21
C LYS A 153 -29.95 -8.91 2.53
N GLU A 154 -29.93 -7.82 3.27
CA GLU A 154 -30.35 -6.49 2.80
C GLU A 154 -29.16 -5.64 2.37
N TYR A 155 -29.40 -4.69 1.45
CA TYR A 155 -28.37 -3.78 0.93
C TYR A 155 -27.59 -3.07 2.05
N TYR A 156 -28.29 -2.46 3.01
CA TYR A 156 -27.63 -1.69 4.08
C TYR A 156 -26.77 -2.59 4.98
N GLN A 157 -27.16 -3.85 5.17
CA GLN A 157 -26.40 -4.81 6.00
C GLN A 157 -25.08 -5.14 5.33
N ILE A 158 -25.09 -5.39 4.02
CA ILE A 158 -23.88 -5.63 3.22
C ILE A 158 -23.00 -4.38 3.23
N LEU A 159 -23.57 -3.20 2.97
CA LEU A 159 -22.83 -1.93 2.96
C LEU A 159 -22.13 -1.66 4.30
N LEU A 160 -22.84 -1.81 5.43
CA LEU A 160 -22.27 -1.56 6.76
C LEU A 160 -21.21 -2.60 7.14
N SER A 161 -21.44 -3.88 6.84
CA SER A 161 -20.56 -4.99 7.25
C SER A 161 -19.31 -5.10 6.37
N GLN A 162 -19.48 -5.10 5.04
CA GLN A 162 -18.39 -5.25 4.09
C GLN A 162 -17.70 -3.90 3.83
N SER A 163 -18.45 -2.92 3.33
CA SER A 163 -17.86 -1.68 2.81
C SER A 163 -17.38 -0.73 3.89
N ILE A 164 -17.96 -0.76 5.09
CA ILE A 164 -17.54 0.12 6.19
C ILE A 164 -16.71 -0.66 7.21
N CYS A 165 -17.30 -1.66 7.88
CA CYS A 165 -16.63 -2.35 8.99
C CYS A 165 -15.39 -3.12 8.51
N SER A 166 -15.55 -3.99 7.52
CA SER A 166 -14.44 -4.79 7.00
C SER A 166 -13.38 -3.92 6.31
N ALA A 167 -13.79 -2.96 5.48
CA ALA A 167 -12.86 -2.04 4.80
C ALA A 167 -12.06 -1.14 5.75
N LEU A 168 -12.70 -0.65 6.82
CA LEU A 168 -11.99 0.05 7.88
C LEU A 168 -10.95 -0.88 8.52
N GLY A 169 -11.31 -2.13 8.79
CA GLY A 169 -10.36 -3.16 9.22
C GLY A 169 -9.18 -3.32 8.25
N CYS A 170 -9.44 -3.38 6.94
CA CYS A 170 -8.41 -3.43 5.90
C CYS A 170 -7.48 -2.20 5.94
N SER A 171 -8.00 -1.01 6.24
CA SER A 171 -7.19 0.21 6.38
C SER A 171 -6.11 0.05 7.46
N PHE A 172 -6.52 -0.45 8.63
CA PHE A 172 -5.60 -0.73 9.74
C PHE A 172 -4.54 -1.77 9.36
N LEU A 173 -4.96 -2.83 8.65
CA LEU A 173 -4.10 -3.93 8.21
C LEU A 173 -3.15 -3.53 7.07
N PHE A 174 -3.42 -2.45 6.36
CA PHE A 174 -2.55 -1.93 5.31
C PHE A 174 -1.52 -0.94 5.86
N TYR A 175 -1.97 0.10 6.55
CA TYR A 175 -1.09 1.21 6.93
C TYR A 175 -0.12 0.88 8.08
N ALA A 176 -0.60 0.19 9.13
CA ALA A 176 0.22 -0.12 10.30
C ALA A 176 1.47 -0.97 10.00
N PRO A 177 1.40 -2.08 9.23
CA PRO A 177 2.59 -2.86 8.89
C PRO A 177 3.53 -2.11 7.94
N ILE A 178 3.01 -1.29 7.03
CA ILE A 178 3.83 -0.44 6.14
C ILE A 178 4.65 0.56 6.95
N ALA A 179 4.03 1.23 7.93
CA ALA A 179 4.73 2.12 8.84
C ALA A 179 5.80 1.37 9.65
N ALA A 180 5.49 0.19 10.17
CA ALA A 180 6.44 -0.64 10.90
C ALA A 180 7.66 -1.05 10.04
N LEU A 181 7.44 -1.46 8.79
CA LEU A 181 8.49 -1.85 7.84
C LEU A 181 9.51 -0.73 7.60
N GLY A 182 9.03 0.52 7.51
CA GLY A 182 9.89 1.70 7.35
C GLY A 182 10.91 1.87 8.48
N THR A 183 10.64 1.34 9.68
CA THR A 183 11.55 1.43 10.84
C THR A 183 12.68 0.40 10.84
N TRP A 184 12.54 -0.69 10.07
CA TRP A 184 13.50 -1.82 10.07
C TRP A 184 14.50 -1.77 8.91
N PHE A 185 14.12 -1.17 7.77
CA PHE A 185 14.92 -1.19 6.55
C PHE A 185 15.22 0.23 6.04
N ARG A 186 16.50 0.54 5.83
CA ARG A 186 17.00 1.75 5.17
C ARG A 186 17.59 1.43 3.79
N ALA A 187 18.56 0.52 3.71
CA ALA A 187 19.23 0.14 2.46
C ALA A 187 18.36 -0.75 1.57
N HIS A 188 17.79 -1.83 2.14
CA HIS A 188 16.95 -2.79 1.40
C HIS A 188 15.45 -2.48 1.47
N ARG A 189 15.08 -1.21 1.66
CA ARG A 189 13.67 -0.80 1.83
C ARG A 189 12.81 -1.17 0.62
N ALA A 190 13.32 -0.98 -0.60
CA ALA A 190 12.56 -1.26 -1.82
C ALA A 190 12.20 -2.75 -1.94
N LEU A 191 13.15 -3.65 -1.60
CA LEU A 191 12.91 -5.09 -1.63
C LEU A 191 11.87 -5.51 -0.58
N ALA A 192 12.00 -5.01 0.65
CA ALA A 192 11.06 -5.34 1.73
C ALA A 192 9.63 -4.87 1.40
N PHE A 193 9.49 -3.64 0.91
CA PHE A 193 8.20 -3.10 0.45
C PHE A 193 7.68 -3.83 -0.78
N GLY A 194 8.55 -4.23 -1.70
CA GLY A 194 8.21 -4.99 -2.90
C GLY A 194 7.61 -6.35 -2.54
N ILE A 195 8.24 -7.09 -1.62
CA ILE A 195 7.72 -8.38 -1.14
C ILE A 195 6.35 -8.20 -0.48
N VAL A 196 6.21 -7.23 0.42
CA VAL A 196 4.94 -6.98 1.12
C VAL A 196 3.82 -6.60 0.14
N THR A 197 4.13 -5.72 -0.82
CA THR A 197 3.18 -5.33 -1.88
C THR A 197 2.82 -6.49 -2.81
N ALA A 198 3.74 -7.43 -3.05
CA ALA A 198 3.45 -8.65 -3.82
C ALA A 198 2.32 -9.48 -3.17
N GLY A 199 2.15 -9.40 -1.84
CA GLY A 199 1.02 -10.03 -1.15
C GLY A 199 -0.34 -9.56 -1.66
N SER A 200 -0.49 -8.25 -1.96
CA SER A 200 -1.71 -7.70 -2.55
C SER A 200 -1.96 -8.27 -3.95
N SER A 201 -0.92 -8.37 -4.78
CA SER A 201 -1.03 -8.90 -6.15
C SER A 201 -1.41 -10.37 -6.16
N ILE A 202 -0.75 -11.18 -5.33
CA ILE A 202 -1.07 -12.62 -5.21
C ILE A 202 -2.49 -12.79 -4.65
N GLY A 203 -2.85 -12.02 -3.63
CA GLY A 203 -4.21 -12.02 -3.08
C GLY A 203 -5.27 -11.63 -4.11
N GLY A 204 -4.98 -10.62 -4.94
CA GLY A 204 -5.89 -10.16 -5.99
C GLY A 204 -6.12 -11.15 -7.12
N VAL A 205 -5.24 -12.14 -7.32
CA VAL A 205 -5.45 -13.23 -8.27
C VAL A 205 -6.11 -14.43 -7.58
N VAL A 206 -5.62 -14.80 -6.40
CA VAL A 206 -6.06 -16.03 -5.70
C VAL A 206 -7.45 -15.87 -5.09
N LEU A 207 -7.75 -14.74 -4.44
CA LEU A 207 -8.98 -14.57 -3.67
C LEU A 207 -10.25 -14.48 -4.53
N PRO A 208 -10.30 -13.76 -5.66
CA PRO A 208 -11.50 -13.75 -6.51
C PRO A 208 -11.86 -15.15 -7.01
N ILE A 209 -10.86 -15.90 -7.50
CA ILE A 209 -11.03 -17.29 -7.99
C ILE A 209 -11.49 -18.20 -6.85
N MET A 210 -10.86 -18.08 -5.67
CA MET A 210 -11.21 -18.88 -4.51
C MET A 210 -12.67 -18.61 -4.08
N VAL A 211 -13.04 -17.34 -3.92
CA VAL A 211 -14.38 -16.93 -3.47
C VAL A 211 -15.44 -17.37 -4.47
N GLU A 212 -15.25 -17.13 -5.76
CA GLU A 212 -16.19 -17.54 -6.82
C GLU A 212 -16.47 -19.05 -6.75
N ARG A 213 -15.40 -19.87 -6.67
CA ARG A 213 -15.54 -21.33 -6.56
C ARG A 213 -16.20 -21.77 -5.27
N LEU A 214 -15.92 -21.11 -4.16
CA LEU A 214 -16.52 -21.40 -2.86
C LEU A 214 -18.02 -21.06 -2.86
N VAL A 215 -18.39 -19.91 -3.41
CA VAL A 215 -19.79 -19.48 -3.53
C VAL A 215 -20.60 -20.51 -4.31
N VAL A 216 -20.08 -21.03 -5.43
CA VAL A 216 -20.75 -22.06 -6.24
C VAL A 216 -20.87 -23.40 -5.50
N ARG A 217 -19.85 -23.79 -4.72
CA ARG A 217 -19.78 -25.13 -4.08
C ARG A 217 -20.53 -25.24 -2.77
N ILE A 218 -20.40 -24.23 -1.89
CA ILE A 218 -20.90 -24.27 -0.51
C ILE A 218 -21.84 -23.10 -0.17
N GLY A 219 -22.12 -22.24 -1.15
CA GLY A 219 -22.97 -21.06 -0.98
C GLY A 219 -22.24 -19.86 -0.38
N PHE A 220 -22.83 -18.68 -0.56
CA PHE A 220 -22.24 -17.40 -0.17
C PHE A 220 -21.92 -17.28 1.33
N GLY A 221 -22.85 -17.65 2.21
CA GLY A 221 -22.63 -17.52 3.65
C GLY A 221 -21.42 -18.34 4.14
N TRP A 222 -21.29 -19.60 3.71
CA TRP A 222 -20.14 -20.41 4.07
C TRP A 222 -18.86 -20.01 3.34
N ALA A 223 -18.96 -19.50 2.11
CA ALA A 223 -17.83 -18.94 1.40
C ALA A 223 -17.20 -17.77 2.18
N MET A 224 -18.02 -16.81 2.60
CA MET A 224 -17.59 -15.64 3.38
C MET A 224 -16.95 -16.04 4.72
N ARG A 225 -17.55 -16.99 5.45
CA ARG A 225 -16.99 -17.50 6.72
C ARG A 225 -15.66 -18.20 6.52
N SER A 226 -15.54 -19.02 5.47
CA SER A 226 -14.29 -19.73 5.17
C SER A 226 -13.16 -18.75 4.85
N THR A 227 -13.46 -17.72 4.06
CA THR A 227 -12.49 -16.65 3.76
C THR A 227 -12.12 -15.84 5.01
N ALA A 228 -13.11 -15.53 5.87
CA ALA A 228 -12.85 -14.83 7.12
C ALA A 228 -11.96 -15.65 8.08
N LEU A 229 -12.12 -16.98 8.12
CA LEU A 229 -11.26 -17.87 8.90
C LEU A 229 -9.85 -17.99 8.32
N LEU A 230 -9.72 -18.03 6.98
CA LEU A 230 -8.42 -17.98 6.31
C LEU A 230 -7.68 -16.68 6.68
N PHE A 231 -8.36 -15.54 6.59
CA PHE A 231 -7.80 -14.26 6.98
C PHE A 231 -7.46 -14.22 8.46
N LEU A 232 -8.30 -14.76 9.34
CA LEU A 232 -7.94 -14.86 10.76
C LEU A 232 -6.61 -15.59 10.96
N GLY A 233 -6.39 -16.71 10.27
CA GLY A 233 -5.13 -17.46 10.32
C GLY A 233 -3.92 -16.63 9.84
N LEU A 234 -4.04 -15.95 8.69
CA LEU A 234 -2.99 -15.07 8.16
C LEU A 234 -2.73 -13.86 9.06
N LEU A 235 -3.79 -13.29 9.65
CA LEU A 235 -3.71 -12.12 10.50
C LEU A 235 -3.18 -12.45 11.89
N VAL A 236 -3.36 -13.68 12.39
CA VAL A 236 -2.65 -14.16 13.58
C VAL A 236 -1.13 -14.13 13.34
N ILE A 237 -0.66 -14.59 12.18
CA ILE A 237 0.76 -14.47 11.81
C ILE A 237 1.18 -13.00 11.79
N GLY A 238 0.38 -12.12 11.17
CA GLY A 238 0.62 -10.67 11.16
C GLY A 238 0.74 -10.06 12.56
N ASN A 239 -0.18 -10.38 13.47
CA ASN A 239 -0.19 -9.86 14.84
C ASN A 239 1.04 -10.31 15.65
N LEU A 240 1.49 -11.56 15.46
CA LEU A 240 2.63 -12.11 16.19
C LEU A 240 3.97 -11.59 15.67
N THR A 241 4.07 -11.37 14.36
CA THR A 241 5.34 -11.04 13.69
C THR A 241 5.58 -9.55 13.54
N VAL A 242 4.55 -8.73 13.30
CA VAL A 242 4.72 -7.30 13.08
C VAL A 242 5.04 -6.59 14.41
N LYS A 243 6.16 -5.87 14.42
CA LYS A 243 6.65 -5.12 15.58
C LYS A 243 7.32 -3.84 15.11
N SER A 244 7.09 -2.73 15.81
CA SER A 244 7.90 -1.52 15.63
C SER A 244 9.22 -1.66 16.36
N ARG A 245 10.30 -1.17 15.75
CA ARG A 245 11.60 -1.04 16.41
C ARG A 245 11.67 0.18 17.33
N LEU A 246 11.02 1.27 16.95
CA LEU A 246 11.02 2.53 17.69
C LEU A 246 9.92 2.50 18.76
N PRO A 247 10.21 2.87 20.03
CA PRO A 247 9.18 3.03 21.03
C PRO A 247 8.27 4.23 20.69
N PRO A 248 6.99 4.19 21.08
CA PRO A 248 6.09 5.28 20.78
C PRO A 248 6.50 6.55 21.56
N PRO A 249 6.59 7.73 20.91
CA PRO A 249 7.02 8.97 21.57
C PRO A 249 6.00 9.56 22.56
N GLY A 250 4.84 8.92 22.78
CA GLY A 250 3.86 9.33 23.81
C GLY A 250 3.32 10.75 23.61
N ARG A 251 3.23 11.23 22.37
CA ARG A 251 2.84 12.61 22.05
C ARG A 251 1.33 12.78 22.24
N LYS A 252 0.86 13.92 22.76
CA LYS A 252 -0.58 14.15 22.95
C LYS A 252 -1.30 14.29 21.60
N PHE A 253 -2.54 13.79 21.48
CA PHE A 253 -3.36 13.99 20.28
C PHE A 253 -3.61 15.48 20.06
N ASN A 254 -3.22 15.99 18.89
CA ASN A 254 -3.53 17.35 18.48
C ASN A 254 -4.13 17.32 17.07
N PHE A 255 -5.40 17.72 16.95
CA PHE A 255 -6.10 17.75 15.66
C PHE A 255 -5.42 18.72 14.68
N MET A 256 -4.76 19.76 15.18
CA MET A 256 -4.01 20.71 14.35
C MET A 256 -2.88 20.01 13.57
N ASP A 257 -2.26 18.96 14.11
CA ASP A 257 -1.18 18.24 13.44
C ASP A 257 -1.66 17.58 12.12
N PHE A 258 -2.96 17.32 11.98
CA PHE A 258 -3.56 16.80 10.74
C PHE A 258 -3.97 17.89 9.75
N VAL A 259 -4.30 19.10 10.23
CA VAL A 259 -4.80 20.20 9.39
C VAL A 259 -3.68 21.12 8.91
N THR A 260 -2.65 21.32 9.73
CA THR A 260 -1.47 22.14 9.40
C THR A 260 -0.80 21.75 8.08
N PRO A 261 -0.63 20.45 7.73
CA PRO A 261 -0.07 20.06 6.43
C PRO A 261 -0.87 20.58 5.23
N PHE A 262 -2.20 20.72 5.34
CA PHE A 262 -3.04 21.26 4.26
C PHE A 262 -2.84 22.76 4.03
N ALA A 263 -2.16 23.46 4.94
CA ALA A 263 -1.77 24.86 4.73
C ALA A 263 -0.51 24.99 3.86
N GLU A 264 0.25 23.90 3.65
CA GLU A 264 1.47 23.91 2.86
C GLU A 264 1.18 23.73 1.36
N ARG A 265 1.59 24.72 0.55
CA ARG A 265 1.40 24.69 -0.90
C ARG A 265 1.99 23.45 -1.59
N PRO A 266 3.20 22.96 -1.24
CA PRO A 266 3.75 21.74 -1.84
C PRO A 266 2.89 20.50 -1.55
N PHE A 267 2.37 20.39 -0.32
CA PHE A 267 1.48 19.29 0.07
C PHE A 267 0.15 19.34 -0.68
N LEU A 268 -0.44 20.53 -0.84
CA LEU A 268 -1.66 20.71 -1.64
C LEU A 268 -1.45 20.34 -3.11
N LEU A 269 -0.34 20.78 -3.72
CA LEU A 269 -0.02 20.47 -5.11
C LEU A 269 0.24 18.97 -5.32
N LEU A 270 0.93 18.32 -4.38
CA LEU A 270 1.15 16.87 -4.40
C LEU A 270 -0.16 16.10 -4.23
N THR A 271 -1.03 16.53 -3.33
CA THR A 271 -2.33 15.89 -3.11
C THR A 271 -3.24 16.06 -4.32
N ALA A 272 -3.25 17.24 -4.94
CA ALA A 272 -4.00 17.50 -6.16
C ALA A 272 -3.46 16.69 -7.35
N SER A 273 -2.14 16.57 -7.51
CA SER A 273 -1.55 15.76 -8.58
C SER A 273 -1.83 14.27 -8.39
N ALA A 274 -1.71 13.76 -7.16
CA ALA A 274 -2.07 12.40 -6.82
C ALA A 274 -3.57 12.13 -7.08
N PHE A 275 -4.45 13.07 -6.72
CA PHE A 275 -5.89 12.95 -6.99
C PHE A 275 -6.17 12.86 -8.49
N ILE A 276 -5.61 13.76 -9.31
CA ILE A 276 -5.77 13.75 -10.76
C ILE A 276 -5.20 12.45 -11.36
N PHE A 277 -4.03 12.00 -10.88
CA PHE A 277 -3.42 10.75 -11.32
C PHE A 277 -4.31 9.55 -11.01
N TYR A 278 -4.82 9.43 -9.77
CA TYR A 278 -5.71 8.34 -9.38
C TYR A 278 -7.03 8.37 -10.16
N LEU A 279 -7.59 9.56 -10.41
CA LEU A 279 -8.77 9.72 -11.26
C LEU A 279 -8.51 9.26 -12.70
N GLY A 280 -7.33 9.58 -13.25
CA GLY A 280 -6.91 9.14 -14.57
C GLY A 280 -6.57 7.65 -14.66
N ALA A 281 -6.05 7.03 -13.60
CA ALA A 281 -5.66 5.61 -13.58
C ALA A 281 -6.84 4.65 -13.37
N PHE A 282 -7.83 5.03 -12.55
CA PHE A 282 -8.99 4.17 -12.25
C PHE A 282 -10.06 4.16 -13.35
N LEU A 283 -10.20 5.25 -14.13
CA LEU A 283 -11.16 5.31 -15.23
C LEU A 283 -10.91 4.23 -16.31
N PRO A 284 -9.69 4.04 -16.84
CA PRO A 284 -9.40 2.95 -17.78
C PRO A 284 -9.63 1.58 -17.16
N PHE A 285 -9.22 1.38 -15.90
CA PHE A 285 -9.31 0.10 -15.20
C PHE A 285 -10.77 -0.37 -15.05
N THR A 286 -11.71 0.56 -14.88
CA THR A 286 -13.14 0.25 -14.67
C THR A 286 -13.92 0.18 -15.98
N PHE A 287 -13.61 1.06 -16.96
CA PHE A 287 -14.44 1.20 -18.16
C PHE A 287 -13.97 0.40 -19.38
N ILE A 288 -12.70 0.01 -19.49
CA ILE A 288 -12.23 -0.83 -20.62
C ILE A 288 -12.78 -2.26 -20.52
N ILE A 289 -13.01 -2.77 -19.30
CA ILE A 289 -13.48 -4.15 -19.07
C ILE A 289 -14.97 -4.31 -19.42
N VAL A 290 -15.74 -3.22 -19.54
CA VAL A 290 -17.17 -3.25 -19.85
C VAL A 290 -17.45 -3.35 -21.36
N THR A 291 -16.43 -3.44 -22.22
CA THR A 291 -16.60 -3.42 -23.69
C THR A 291 -16.21 -4.73 -24.39
N SER A 292 -16.09 -5.85 -23.68
CA SER A 292 -15.82 -7.17 -24.30
C SER A 292 -16.88 -8.21 -23.98
#